data_AF-A0A2R4MBS7-F1
#
_entry.id   AF-A0A2R4MBS7-F1
#
_cell.length_a   1.000
_cell.length_b   1.000
_cell.length_c   1.000
_cell.angle_alpha   90.00
_cell.angle_beta   90.00
_cell.angle_gamma   90.00
#
_symmetry.space_group_name_H-M   'P 1'
#
loop_
_entity.id
_entity.type
_entity.pdbx_description
1 polymer ?
#
loop_
_entity_poly.entity_id
_entity_poly.type
_entity_poly.pdbx_seq_one_letter_code
_entity_poly.pdbx_strand_id
1 'polypeptide(L)'
;MPTQVNMKTFIEPRQAFRIIGEELFGKDWQESWLDDSKAPQQKEILRYLRAALTSGQVTAHWSTFDFRHSADLTPQEVDREFFRFDLKNNCVFHHDVNQPVFCKIHSVELLNFFKVQSGPTLPPTDLATKECFQWLVGLFSDPEYIPPNADELMGLAREKFNRLSVRGYKAARKEAIASTGRTDISKAGRRKNQIST
;
A
#
# COMPACT_ATOMS: atom_id res chain seq x y z
N MET A 1 -9.87 -9.88 25.33
CA MET A 1 -11.24 -10.30 24.99
C MET A 1 -11.40 -10.11 23.48
N PRO A 2 -11.46 -11.17 22.66
CA PRO A 2 -11.71 -10.98 21.23
C PRO A 2 -13.18 -10.61 21.05
N THR A 3 -13.43 -9.42 20.52
CA THR A 3 -14.76 -8.94 20.17
C THR A 3 -15.34 -9.90 19.12
N GLN A 4 -16.40 -10.64 19.46
CA GLN A 4 -17.17 -11.41 18.49
C GLN A 4 -17.80 -10.42 17.51
N VAL A 5 -17.16 -10.24 16.36
CA VAL A 5 -17.71 -9.47 15.26
C VAL A 5 -18.87 -10.27 14.69
N ASN A 6 -20.08 -9.80 14.98
CA ASN A 6 -21.31 -10.25 14.36
C ASN A 6 -21.19 -9.97 12.85
N MET A 7 -20.70 -10.94 12.07
CA MET A 7 -20.42 -10.77 10.66
C MET A 7 -21.75 -10.69 9.89
N LYS A 8 -22.27 -9.48 9.72
CA LYS A 8 -23.06 -9.19 8.52
C LYS A 8 -22.17 -9.53 7.33
N THR A 9 -22.58 -10.52 6.55
CA THR A 9 -21.85 -11.01 5.38
C THR A 9 -21.54 -9.89 4.40
N PHE A 10 -22.46 -8.93 4.28
CA PHE A 10 -22.31 -7.73 3.48
C PHE A 10 -22.23 -6.47 4.34
N ILE A 11 -21.21 -5.66 4.06
CA ILE A 11 -20.88 -4.43 4.80
C ILE A 11 -20.81 -3.23 3.86
N GLU A 12 -20.95 -2.04 4.43
CA GLU A 12 -20.94 -0.78 3.66
C GLU A 12 -19.51 -0.26 3.45
N PRO A 13 -19.27 0.67 2.50
CA PRO A 13 -17.93 1.16 2.18
C PRO A 13 -17.11 1.65 3.37
N ARG A 14 -17.72 2.41 4.31
CA ARG A 14 -17.02 2.86 5.52
C ARG A 14 -16.58 1.71 6.42
N GLN A 15 -17.40 0.66 6.52
CA GLN A 15 -17.07 -0.53 7.31
C GLN A 15 -15.95 -1.34 6.62
N ALA A 16 -16.02 -1.51 5.31
CA ALA A 16 -14.96 -2.16 4.53
C ALA A 16 -13.64 -1.41 4.65
N PHE A 17 -13.68 -0.08 4.60
CA PHE A 17 -12.52 0.79 4.84
C PHE A 17 -11.94 0.58 6.23
N ARG A 18 -12.77 0.56 7.29
CA ARG A 18 -12.31 0.33 8.67
C ARG A 18 -11.62 -1.03 8.80
N ILE A 19 -12.25 -2.10 8.31
CA ILE A 19 -11.68 -3.46 8.41
C ILE A 19 -10.29 -3.51 7.78
N ILE A 20 -10.12 -2.92 6.60
CA ILE A 20 -8.82 -2.90 5.93
C ILE A 20 -7.83 -2.00 6.67
N GLY A 21 -8.27 -0.85 7.15
CA GLY A 21 -7.44 0.06 7.93
C GLY A 21 -6.90 -0.61 9.19
N GLU A 22 -7.74 -1.32 9.92
CA GLU A 22 -7.36 -2.11 11.09
C GLU A 22 -6.40 -3.26 10.72
N GLU A 23 -6.62 -3.94 9.60
CA GLU A 23 -5.75 -5.03 9.14
C GLU A 23 -4.37 -4.52 8.67
N LEU A 24 -4.33 -3.39 7.96
CA LEU A 24 -3.09 -2.80 7.42
C LEU A 24 -2.24 -2.11 8.48
N PHE A 25 -2.87 -1.34 9.36
CA PHE A 25 -2.18 -0.45 10.30
C PHE A 25 -2.25 -0.93 11.76
N GLY A 26 -3.11 -1.91 12.08
CA GLY A 26 -3.20 -2.49 13.41
C GLY A 26 -3.41 -1.43 14.49
N LYS A 27 -2.41 -1.28 15.37
CA LYS A 27 -2.44 -0.31 16.47
C LYS A 27 -2.28 1.13 16.03
N ASP A 28 -1.72 1.37 14.85
CA ASP A 28 -1.49 2.71 14.31
C ASP A 28 -2.72 3.24 13.57
N TRP A 29 -3.75 2.41 13.38
CA TRP A 29 -5.02 2.79 12.77
C TRP A 29 -5.70 3.94 13.54
N GLN A 30 -6.21 4.94 12.81
CA GLN A 30 -6.98 6.04 13.37
C GLN A 30 -8.29 6.23 12.62
N GLU A 31 -9.39 6.31 13.37
CA GLU A 31 -10.72 6.48 12.79
C GLU A 31 -10.89 7.82 12.04
N SER A 32 -10.13 8.85 12.43
CA SER A 32 -10.10 10.15 11.76
C SER A 32 -9.73 10.07 10.27
N TRP A 33 -9.02 9.03 9.84
CA TRP A 33 -8.65 8.82 8.44
C TRP A 33 -9.84 8.50 7.53
N LEU A 34 -11.01 8.11 8.08
CA LEU A 34 -12.23 7.95 7.30
C LEU A 34 -12.69 9.26 6.66
N ASP A 35 -12.49 10.38 7.36
CA ASP A 35 -13.02 11.68 6.98
C ASP A 35 -11.92 12.64 6.47
N ASP A 36 -10.65 12.33 6.70
CA ASP A 36 -9.51 13.11 6.18
C ASP A 36 -9.07 12.66 4.77
N SER A 37 -9.55 13.36 3.74
CA SER A 37 -9.21 13.10 2.34
C SER A 37 -7.75 13.40 1.95
N LYS A 38 -7.01 14.09 2.80
CA LYS A 38 -5.60 14.41 2.57
C LYS A 38 -4.67 13.40 3.23
N ALA A 39 -5.17 12.57 4.15
CA ALA A 39 -4.38 11.53 4.81
C ALA A 39 -3.83 10.52 3.77
N PRO A 40 -2.51 10.27 3.73
CA PRO A 40 -1.93 9.29 2.82
C PRO A 40 -2.46 7.88 3.09
N GLN A 41 -2.77 7.55 4.35
CA GLN A 41 -3.34 6.28 4.76
C GLN A 41 -4.73 6.05 4.15
N GLN A 42 -5.54 7.11 4.02
CA GLN A 42 -6.84 6.99 3.37
C GLN A 42 -6.71 6.56 1.91
N LYS A 43 -5.79 7.19 1.18
CA LYS A 43 -5.52 6.84 -0.22
C LYS A 43 -5.03 5.41 -0.37
N GLU A 44 -4.19 4.96 0.56
CA GLU A 44 -3.68 3.60 0.57
C GLU A 44 -4.79 2.56 0.81
N ILE A 45 -5.65 2.77 1.82
CA ILE A 45 -6.78 1.88 2.12
C ILE A 45 -7.74 1.81 0.92
N LEU A 46 -8.07 2.95 0.32
CA LEU A 46 -8.91 3.01 -0.88
C LEU A 46 -8.28 2.28 -2.08
N ARG A 47 -6.95 2.38 -2.24
CA ARG A 47 -6.22 1.64 -3.28
C ARG A 47 -6.38 0.13 -3.09
N TYR A 48 -6.27 -0.35 -1.86
CA TYR A 48 -6.46 -1.77 -1.56
C TYR A 48 -7.91 -2.23 -1.75
N LEU A 49 -8.90 -1.44 -1.30
CA LEU A 49 -10.31 -1.72 -1.56
C LEU A 49 -10.58 -1.86 -3.06
N ARG A 50 -10.06 -0.91 -3.85
CA ARG A 50 -10.20 -0.96 -5.30
C ARG A 50 -9.57 -2.23 -5.87
N ALA A 51 -8.34 -2.55 -5.48
CA ALA A 51 -7.66 -3.76 -5.93
C ALA A 51 -8.45 -5.04 -5.58
N ALA A 52 -9.04 -5.10 -4.39
CA ALA A 52 -9.87 -6.22 -3.96
C ALA A 52 -11.09 -6.41 -4.87
N LEU A 53 -11.82 -5.33 -5.17
CA LEU A 53 -12.99 -5.37 -6.03
C LEU A 53 -12.63 -5.64 -7.50
N THR A 54 -11.56 -5.02 -8.02
CA THR A 54 -11.05 -5.25 -9.38
C THR A 54 -10.49 -6.67 -9.56
N SER A 55 -10.14 -7.39 -8.49
CA SER A 55 -9.67 -8.78 -8.60
C SER A 55 -10.78 -9.77 -9.00
N GLY A 56 -12.05 -9.42 -8.77
CA GLY A 56 -13.18 -10.33 -8.90
C GLY A 56 -13.27 -11.42 -7.82
N GLN A 57 -12.38 -11.41 -6.83
CA GLN A 57 -12.39 -12.34 -5.69
C GLN A 57 -13.26 -11.84 -4.53
N VAL A 58 -13.70 -10.58 -4.58
CA VAL A 58 -14.57 -9.96 -3.59
C VAL A 58 -15.84 -9.50 -4.26
N THR A 59 -16.94 -10.12 -3.87
CA THR A 59 -18.28 -9.79 -4.33
C THR A 59 -18.70 -8.46 -3.73
N ALA A 60 -19.22 -7.58 -4.58
CA ALA A 60 -19.91 -6.38 -4.15
C ALA A 60 -21.23 -6.25 -4.92
N HIS A 61 -22.26 -5.75 -4.24
CA HIS A 61 -23.56 -5.47 -4.83
C HIS A 61 -23.82 -3.98 -4.76
N TRP A 62 -24.32 -3.40 -5.84
CA TRP A 62 -24.74 -2.01 -5.84
C TRP A 62 -26.23 -1.87 -6.14
N SER A 63 -26.83 -0.80 -5.64
CA SER A 63 -28.20 -0.42 -5.98
C SER A 63 -28.39 1.09 -5.98
N THR A 64 -29.24 1.58 -6.87
CA THR A 64 -29.67 2.99 -6.84
C THR A 64 -30.47 3.27 -5.57
N PHE A 65 -30.56 4.55 -5.18
CA PHE A 65 -31.28 4.96 -3.97
C PHE A 65 -32.78 4.69 -4.02
N ASP A 66 -33.35 4.68 -5.22
CA ASP A 66 -34.74 4.31 -5.50
C ASP A 66 -34.94 2.80 -5.71
N PHE A 67 -33.86 2.01 -5.61
CA PHE A 67 -33.82 0.56 -5.80
C PHE A 67 -34.35 0.05 -7.14
N ARG A 68 -34.46 0.93 -8.16
CA ARG A 68 -34.91 0.53 -9.51
C ARG A 68 -33.86 -0.25 -10.28
N HIS A 69 -32.58 0.01 -9.98
CA HIS A 69 -31.47 -0.70 -10.57
C HIS A 69 -30.59 -1.26 -9.46
N SER A 70 -30.21 -2.52 -9.61
CA SER A 70 -29.23 -3.18 -8.77
C SER A 70 -28.52 -4.24 -9.56
N ALA A 71 -27.24 -4.42 -9.30
CA ALA A 71 -26.45 -5.51 -9.88
C ALA A 71 -25.25 -5.82 -9.00
N ASP A 72 -24.60 -6.92 -9.32
CA ASP A 72 -23.30 -7.25 -8.79
C ASP A 72 -22.27 -6.36 -9.48
N LEU A 73 -21.37 -5.79 -8.70
CA LEU A 73 -20.29 -4.94 -9.19
C LEU A 73 -19.21 -5.83 -9.81
N THR A 74 -19.01 -5.66 -11.10
CA THR A 74 -18.01 -6.41 -11.85
C THR A 74 -16.62 -5.77 -11.75
N PRO A 75 -15.53 -6.55 -11.88
CA PRO A 75 -14.17 -6.02 -11.93
C PRO A 75 -13.96 -4.87 -12.92
N GLN A 76 -14.60 -4.98 -14.09
CA GLN A 76 -14.49 -4.03 -15.18
C GLN A 76 -15.15 -2.69 -14.82
N GLU A 77 -16.28 -2.71 -14.10
CA GLU A 77 -16.94 -1.49 -13.63
C GLU A 77 -16.09 -0.73 -12.60
N VAL A 78 -15.37 -1.46 -11.74
CA VAL A 78 -14.46 -0.88 -10.73
C VAL A 78 -13.22 -0.26 -11.37
N ASP A 79 -12.73 -0.85 -12.46
CA ASP A 79 -11.53 -0.37 -13.16
C ASP A 79 -11.81 0.89 -14.00
N ARG A 80 -13.08 1.24 -14.22
CA ARG A 80 -13.44 2.48 -14.92
C ARG A 80 -12.90 3.72 -14.21
N GLU A 81 -12.54 4.72 -15.00
CA GLU A 81 -11.93 5.97 -14.52
C GLU A 81 -12.77 6.70 -13.46
N PHE A 82 -14.10 6.58 -13.54
CA PHE A 82 -15.02 7.31 -12.68
C PHE A 82 -15.51 6.52 -11.45
N PHE A 83 -15.11 5.25 -11.28
CA PHE A 83 -15.48 4.51 -10.07
C PHE A 83 -14.76 5.09 -8.85
N ARG A 84 -15.52 5.62 -7.89
CA ARG A 84 -14.96 6.24 -6.68
C ARG A 84 -15.77 5.90 -5.44
N PHE A 85 -15.08 5.70 -4.33
CA PHE A 85 -15.72 5.63 -3.02
C PHE A 85 -16.07 7.02 -2.53
N ASP A 86 -17.30 7.19 -2.06
CA ASP A 86 -17.75 8.37 -1.31
C ASP A 86 -17.99 7.94 0.13
N LEU A 87 -16.92 7.97 0.93
CA LEU A 87 -16.96 7.58 2.33
C LEU A 87 -17.83 8.51 3.18
N LYS A 88 -18.01 9.77 2.78
CA LYS A 88 -18.85 10.74 3.50
C LYS A 88 -20.31 10.32 3.45
N ASN A 89 -20.77 9.90 2.28
CA ASN A 89 -22.15 9.43 2.06
C ASN A 89 -22.28 7.90 2.14
N ASN A 90 -21.19 7.20 2.46
CA ASN A 90 -21.12 5.74 2.60
C ASN A 90 -21.62 4.99 1.36
N CYS A 91 -21.24 5.49 0.18
CA CYS A 91 -21.70 5.01 -1.11
C CYS A 91 -20.52 4.93 -2.10
N VAL A 92 -20.80 4.49 -3.33
CA VAL A 92 -19.82 4.54 -4.43
C VAL A 92 -20.43 5.26 -5.61
N PHE A 93 -19.63 5.94 -6.40
CA PHE A 93 -20.07 6.45 -7.69
C PHE A 93 -19.93 5.35 -8.74
N HIS A 94 -21.02 5.03 -9.42
CA HIS A 94 -21.04 4.03 -10.48
C HIS A 94 -21.16 4.70 -11.84
N HIS A 95 -20.31 4.30 -12.79
CA HIS A 95 -20.24 4.97 -14.10
C HIS A 95 -21.51 4.79 -14.93
N ASP A 96 -22.07 3.59 -15.02
CA ASP A 96 -23.22 3.30 -15.91
C ASP A 96 -24.49 4.08 -15.57
N VAL A 97 -24.71 4.35 -14.29
CA VAL A 97 -25.85 5.17 -13.84
C VAL A 97 -25.45 6.63 -13.56
N ASN A 98 -24.16 6.95 -13.70
CA ASN A 98 -23.55 8.27 -13.51
C ASN A 98 -24.01 8.99 -12.22
N GLN A 99 -24.21 8.23 -11.15
CA GLN A 99 -24.70 8.74 -9.86
C GLN A 99 -24.11 7.94 -8.70
N PRO A 100 -24.13 8.50 -7.46
CA PRO A 100 -23.83 7.72 -6.28
C PRO A 100 -24.87 6.60 -6.10
N VAL A 101 -24.41 5.41 -5.72
CA VAL A 101 -25.22 4.22 -5.48
C VAL A 101 -24.83 3.58 -4.16
N PHE A 102 -25.79 2.94 -3.51
CA PHE A 102 -25.48 2.08 -2.38
C PHE A 102 -24.55 0.96 -2.84
N CYS A 103 -23.59 0.60 -2.00
CA CYS A 103 -22.69 -0.51 -2.26
C CYS A 103 -22.57 -1.36 -1.01
N LYS A 104 -22.60 -2.67 -1.20
CA LYS A 104 -22.47 -3.68 -0.16
C LYS A 104 -21.37 -4.64 -0.57
N ILE A 105 -20.34 -4.75 0.25
CA ILE A 105 -19.13 -5.51 -0.04
C ILE A 105 -19.11 -6.74 0.85
N HIS A 106 -18.75 -7.90 0.31
CA HIS A 106 -18.68 -9.14 1.08
C HIS A 106 -17.50 -9.11 2.05
N SER A 107 -17.77 -9.10 3.36
CA SER A 107 -16.77 -8.90 4.41
C SER A 107 -15.78 -10.07 4.54
N VAL A 108 -16.27 -11.31 4.49
CA VAL A 108 -15.41 -12.51 4.59
C VAL A 108 -14.48 -12.65 3.39
N GLU A 109 -15.00 -12.48 2.17
CA GLU A 109 -14.19 -12.49 0.95
C GLU A 109 -13.17 -11.36 0.96
N LEU A 110 -13.53 -10.17 1.42
CA LEU A 110 -12.59 -9.06 1.57
C LEU A 110 -11.44 -9.39 2.52
N LEU A 111 -11.76 -9.95 3.69
CA LEU A 111 -10.76 -10.40 4.67
C LEU A 111 -9.90 -11.55 4.13
N ASN A 112 -10.49 -12.49 3.39
CA ASN A 112 -9.77 -13.61 2.80
C ASN A 112 -8.86 -13.15 1.66
N PHE A 113 -9.35 -12.26 0.79
CA PHE A 113 -8.55 -11.60 -0.24
C PHE A 113 -7.32 -10.96 0.41
N PHE A 114 -7.54 -10.22 1.49
CA PHE A 114 -6.45 -9.66 2.28
C PHE A 114 -5.51 -10.74 2.78
N LYS A 115 -5.97 -11.72 3.57
CA LYS A 115 -5.10 -12.78 4.10
C LYS A 115 -4.30 -13.54 3.03
N VAL A 116 -4.88 -13.78 1.86
CA VAL A 116 -4.23 -14.45 0.73
C VAL A 116 -3.20 -13.53 0.05
N GLN A 117 -3.50 -12.24 -0.07
CA GLN A 117 -2.57 -11.19 -0.55
C GLN A 117 -1.61 -10.68 0.55
N SER A 118 -1.81 -11.08 1.81
CA SER A 118 -0.97 -10.83 2.98
C SER A 118 0.14 -11.86 3.13
N GLY A 119 0.23 -12.85 2.25
CA GLY A 119 1.56 -13.28 1.81
C GLY A 119 2.20 -12.06 1.15
N PRO A 120 3.34 -11.53 1.62
CA PRO A 120 3.73 -10.14 1.41
C PRO A 120 3.97 -9.81 -0.07
N THR A 121 2.91 -9.48 -0.81
CA THR A 121 2.99 -8.86 -2.12
C THR A 121 2.79 -7.36 -1.95
N LEU A 122 3.79 -6.73 -1.33
CA LEU A 122 4.15 -5.37 -1.69
C LEU A 122 4.22 -5.31 -3.23
N PRO A 123 3.81 -4.20 -3.89
CA PRO A 123 4.09 -4.00 -5.30
C PRO A 123 5.52 -4.44 -5.59
N PRO A 124 5.83 -5.16 -6.68
CA PRO A 124 7.14 -5.80 -6.81
C PRO A 124 8.34 -4.85 -6.64
N THR A 125 8.14 -3.57 -6.96
CA THR A 125 9.10 -2.48 -6.72
C THR A 125 9.22 -2.08 -5.24
N ASP A 126 8.13 -2.12 -4.49
CA ASP A 126 8.08 -1.79 -3.06
C ASP A 126 8.61 -2.96 -2.22
N LEU A 127 8.38 -4.21 -2.65
CA LEU A 127 9.01 -5.39 -2.05
C LEU A 127 10.53 -5.31 -2.20
N ALA A 128 11.00 -5.09 -3.43
CA ALA A 128 12.42 -4.90 -3.72
C ALA A 128 13.01 -3.72 -2.93
N THR A 129 12.25 -2.64 -2.73
CA THR A 129 12.68 -1.50 -1.91
C THR A 129 12.81 -1.87 -0.44
N LYS A 130 11.85 -2.62 0.13
CA LYS A 130 11.88 -3.08 1.52
C LYS A 130 13.00 -4.10 1.76
N GLU A 131 13.19 -5.05 0.86
CA GLU A 131 14.28 -6.02 0.90
C GLU A 131 15.64 -5.33 0.77
N CYS A 132 15.74 -4.33 -0.13
CA CYS A 132 16.93 -3.50 -0.26
C CYS A 132 17.23 -2.72 1.03
N PHE A 133 16.23 -2.14 1.67
CA PHE A 133 16.39 -1.48 2.96
C PHE A 133 16.95 -2.43 4.03
N GLN A 134 16.34 -3.61 4.21
CA GLN A 134 16.81 -4.60 5.19
C GLN A 134 18.25 -5.05 4.92
N TRP A 135 18.58 -5.28 3.65
CA TRP A 135 19.95 -5.63 3.26
C TRP A 135 20.95 -4.50 3.55
N LEU A 136 20.59 -3.25 3.27
CA LEU A 136 21.44 -2.09 3.57
C LEU A 136 21.62 -1.87 5.07
N VAL A 137 20.58 -2.09 5.88
CA VAL A 137 20.69 -2.07 7.34
C VAL A 137 21.70 -3.12 7.80
N GLY A 138 21.59 -4.37 7.32
CA GLY A 138 22.54 -5.43 7.67
C GLY A 138 24.00 -5.09 7.33
N LEU A 139 24.24 -4.46 6.18
CA LEU A 139 25.58 -3.98 5.80
C LEU A 139 26.06 -2.81 6.66
N PHE A 140 25.22 -1.81 6.90
CA PHE A 140 25.61 -0.60 7.62
C PHE A 140 25.71 -0.80 9.14
N SER A 141 25.06 -1.84 9.67
CA SER A 141 25.18 -2.23 11.08
C SER A 141 26.59 -2.73 11.44
N ASP A 142 27.39 -3.16 10.46
CA ASP A 142 28.79 -3.49 10.68
C ASP A 142 29.63 -2.18 10.72
N PRO A 143 30.21 -1.81 11.87
CA PRO A 143 31.00 -0.58 12.01
C PRO A 143 32.27 -0.57 11.14
N GLU A 144 32.79 -1.72 10.74
CA GLU A 144 33.99 -1.83 9.88
C GLU A 144 33.64 -1.82 8.39
N TYR A 145 32.34 -1.90 8.05
CA TYR A 145 31.91 -1.88 6.66
C TYR A 145 32.22 -0.54 5.99
N ILE A 146 33.03 -0.59 4.94
CA ILE A 146 33.35 0.54 4.06
C ILE A 146 32.54 0.35 2.78
N PRO A 147 31.49 1.17 2.55
CA PRO A 147 30.68 1.03 1.35
C PRO A 147 31.52 1.34 0.09
N PRO A 148 31.29 0.62 -1.02
CA PRO A 148 31.80 1.00 -2.32
C PRO A 148 31.18 2.33 -2.77
N ASN A 149 31.59 2.83 -3.94
CA ASN A 149 31.02 4.09 -4.42
C ASN A 149 29.50 3.94 -4.65
N ALA A 150 28.78 5.07 -4.71
CA ALA A 150 27.31 5.06 -4.71
C ALA A 150 26.71 4.30 -5.90
N ASP A 151 27.39 4.33 -7.05
CA ASP A 151 26.96 3.67 -8.29
C ASP A 151 27.24 2.16 -8.25
N GLU A 152 28.38 1.74 -7.70
CA GLU A 152 28.74 0.34 -7.45
C GLU A 152 27.77 -0.30 -6.44
N LEU A 153 27.48 0.37 -5.34
CA LEU A 153 26.53 -0.13 -4.34
C LEU A 153 25.11 -0.25 -4.92
N MET A 154 24.73 0.66 -5.81
CA MET A 154 23.47 0.60 -6.53
C MET A 154 23.45 -0.53 -7.57
N GLY A 155 24.58 -0.80 -8.24
CA GLY A 155 24.76 -1.95 -9.13
C GLY A 155 24.52 -3.26 -8.39
N LEU A 156 25.19 -3.46 -7.25
CA LEU A 156 25.01 -4.61 -6.37
C LEU A 156 23.56 -4.75 -5.88
N ALA A 157 22.92 -3.64 -5.52
CA ALA A 157 21.52 -3.63 -5.12
C ALA A 157 20.58 -4.09 -6.25
N ARG A 158 20.87 -3.70 -7.50
CA ARG A 158 20.06 -4.09 -8.68
C ARG A 158 20.29 -5.53 -9.12
N GLU A 159 21.51 -6.03 -8.99
CA GLU A 159 21.81 -7.44 -9.21
C GLU A 159 21.06 -8.33 -8.21
N LYS A 160 21.00 -7.90 -6.94
CA LYS A 160 20.32 -8.63 -5.88
C LYS A 160 18.80 -8.46 -5.91
N PHE A 161 18.32 -7.28 -6.30
CA PHE A 161 16.90 -6.92 -6.34
C PHE A 161 16.54 -6.41 -7.74
N ASN A 162 16.28 -7.34 -8.66
CA ASN A 162 16.05 -7.10 -10.08
C ASN A 162 14.91 -6.12 -10.41
N ARG A 163 13.95 -5.92 -9.49
CA ARG A 163 12.81 -5.00 -9.62
C ARG A 163 13.01 -3.67 -8.88
N LEU A 164 14.20 -3.40 -8.36
CA LEU A 164 14.51 -2.19 -7.62
C LEU A 164 14.60 -0.96 -8.53
N SER A 165 13.72 0.02 -8.29
CA SER A 165 13.79 1.31 -8.98
C SER A 165 14.89 2.20 -8.41
N VAL A 166 15.40 3.16 -9.20
CA VAL A 166 16.39 4.16 -8.75
C VAL A 166 15.86 4.94 -7.54
N ARG A 167 14.57 5.30 -7.58
CA ARG A 167 13.90 6.03 -6.52
C ARG A 167 13.78 5.19 -5.25
N GLY A 168 13.44 3.90 -5.41
CA GLY A 168 13.38 2.93 -4.31
C GLY A 168 14.72 2.77 -3.61
N TYR A 169 15.82 2.58 -4.37
CA TYR A 169 17.17 2.52 -3.81
C TYR A 169 17.54 3.77 -3.01
N LYS A 170 17.30 4.97 -3.57
CA LYS A 170 17.62 6.24 -2.88
C LYS A 170 16.83 6.39 -1.57
N ALA A 171 15.57 5.97 -1.55
CA ALA A 171 14.75 5.96 -0.35
C ALA A 171 15.28 4.97 0.69
N ALA A 172 15.46 3.70 0.30
CA ALA A 172 15.98 2.64 1.15
C ALA A 172 17.35 2.98 1.76
N ARG A 173 18.27 3.55 0.97
CA ARG A 173 19.60 3.98 1.46
C ARG A 173 19.52 5.11 2.47
N LYS A 174 18.68 6.12 2.22
CA LYS A 174 18.49 7.23 3.15
C LYS A 174 17.93 6.74 4.49
N GLU A 175 16.94 5.86 4.43
CA GLU A 175 16.31 5.26 5.60
C GLU A 175 17.26 4.34 6.36
N ALA A 176 18.05 3.50 5.67
CA ALA A 176 19.05 2.63 6.29
C ALA A 176 20.13 3.43 7.02
N ILE A 177 20.65 4.52 6.42
CA ILE A 177 21.62 5.41 7.08
C ILE A 177 21.03 6.06 8.33
N ALA A 178 19.78 6.52 8.26
CA ALA A 178 19.08 7.08 9.42
C ALA A 178 18.87 6.03 10.52
N SER A 179 18.52 4.81 10.15
CA SER A 179 18.30 3.68 11.05
C SER A 179 19.58 3.21 11.75
N THR A 180 20.72 3.22 11.08
CA THR A 180 21.99 2.72 11.65
C THR A 180 22.86 3.81 12.25
N GLY A 181 22.49 5.09 12.06
CA GLY A 181 23.27 6.23 12.55
C GLY A 181 24.60 6.46 11.83
N ARG A 182 24.87 5.72 10.74
CA ARG A 182 26.10 5.78 9.94
C ARG A 182 26.18 7.04 9.05
N THR A 183 26.17 8.20 9.69
CA THR A 183 26.25 9.50 9.00
C THR A 183 27.57 9.70 8.24
N ASP A 184 28.60 8.92 8.54
CA ASP A 184 29.85 8.82 7.77
C ASP A 184 29.59 8.38 6.31
N ILE A 185 28.62 7.50 6.10
CA ILE A 185 28.23 6.99 4.76
C ILE A 185 27.37 7.99 3.98
N SER A 186 26.77 8.97 4.68
CA SER A 186 25.89 9.97 4.06
C SER A 186 26.64 10.98 3.18
N LYS A 187 27.94 11.20 3.44
CA LYS A 187 28.75 12.18 2.73
C LYS A 187 29.09 11.66 1.33
N ALA A 188 28.45 12.23 0.32
CA ALA A 188 28.87 12.13 -1.08
C ALA A 188 30.20 12.88 -1.27
N GLY A 189 31.29 12.30 -0.77
CA GLY A 189 32.63 12.81 -0.94
C GLY A 189 33.18 12.37 -2.28
N ARG A 190 33.16 13.27 -3.27
CA ARG A 190 34.08 13.24 -4.41
C ARG A 190 35.49 13.02 -3.85
N ARG A 191 36.12 11.86 -4.09
CA ARG A 191 37.53 11.66 -3.75
C ARG A 191 38.31 12.77 -4.46
N LYS A 192 38.96 13.66 -3.70
CA LYS A 192 40.03 14.50 -4.27
C LYS A 192 41.16 13.53 -4.62
N ASN A 193 41.56 13.52 -5.89
CA ASN A 193 42.75 12.80 -6.35
C ASN A 193 43.91 13.11 -5.40
N GLN A 194 44.50 12.07 -4.80
CA GLN A 194 45.83 12.20 -4.22
C GLN A 194 46.79 12.39 -5.40
N ILE A 195 47.35 13.60 -5.50
CA ILE A 195 48.50 13.86 -6.36
C ILE A 195 49.66 13.15 -5.66
N SER A 196 50.15 12.07 -6.25
CA SER A 196 51.40 11.41 -5.86
C SER A 196 52.56 12.37 -6.13
N THR A 197 53.31 12.69 -5.08
CA THR A 197 54.63 13.33 -5.14
C THR A 197 55.69 12.33 -5.53
#